data_AF-A0A7X7SYG9-F1
#
_entry.id   AF-A0A7X7SYG9-F1
#
_cell.length_a   1.000
_cell.length_b   1.000
_cell.length_c   1.000
_cell.angle_alpha   90.00
_cell.angle_beta   90.00
_cell.angle_gamma   90.00
#
_symmetry.space_group_name_H-M   'P 1'
#
loop_
_entity.id
_entity.type
_entity.pdbx_description
1 polymer ?
#
loop_
_entity_poly.entity_id
_entity_poly.type
_entity_poly.pdbx_seq_one_letter_code
_entity_poly.pdbx_strand_id
1 'polypeptide(L)'
;MSNTYFKAMSVMGCEIGGITRRNLCRHNCCDGENCVTWLEKQFAKLNEYEEAKAEGRLVVLLCRVGDVVWKIKAAFSYFSKPMEDRVERIIISSNEILVCCTSGTKFSVNSIGKTVFLSREEAEKALEVGE
;
A
#
# COMPACT_ATOMS: atom_id res chain seq x y z
N MET A 1 11.33 8.41 26.47
CA MET A 1 11.70 8.85 25.10
C MET A 1 12.72 7.87 24.54
N SER A 2 12.44 7.24 23.40
CA SER A 2 13.28 6.17 22.83
C SER A 2 14.55 6.73 22.15
N ASN A 3 15.58 5.89 22.01
CA ASN A 3 16.82 6.23 21.29
C ASN A 3 16.54 6.62 19.81
N THR A 4 15.49 6.06 19.22
CA THR A 4 15.01 6.42 17.88
C THR A 4 14.50 7.85 17.79
N TYR A 5 13.84 8.39 18.83
CA TYR A 5 13.41 9.78 18.89
C TYR A 5 14.60 10.74 18.83
N PHE A 6 15.65 10.48 19.61
CA PHE A 6 16.86 11.30 19.63
C PHE A 6 17.64 11.24 18.31
N LYS A 7 17.71 10.06 17.68
CA LYS A 7 18.30 9.92 16.33
C LYS A 7 17.50 10.67 15.27
N ALA A 8 16.17 10.60 15.29
CA ALA A 8 15.32 11.31 14.34
C ALA A 8 15.48 12.84 14.46
N MET A 9 15.50 13.36 15.69
CA MET A 9 15.72 14.78 15.97
C MET A 9 17.09 15.27 15.49
N SER A 10 18.14 14.48 15.72
CA SER A 10 19.50 14.77 15.25
C SER A 10 19.62 14.75 13.73
N VAL A 11 18.95 13.80 13.04
CA VAL A 11 18.95 13.69 11.56
C VAL A 11 18.18 14.84 10.90
N MET A 12 17.12 15.36 11.53
CA MET A 12 16.38 16.52 11.00
C MET A 12 17.09 17.86 11.20
N GLY A 13 18.34 17.87 11.73
CA GLY A 13 19.09 19.10 11.99
C GLY A 13 18.46 20.01 13.04
N CYS A 14 17.52 19.48 13.83
CA CYS A 14 16.93 20.16 14.97
C CYS A 14 17.75 19.80 16.20
N GLU A 15 18.76 20.62 16.52
CA GLU A 15 19.51 20.44 17.77
C GLU A 15 18.57 20.50 18.99
N ILE A 16 19.02 19.86 20.06
CA ILE A 16 18.30 19.61 21.31
C ILE A 16 17.68 20.92 21.82
N GLY A 17 16.36 21.02 21.72
CA GLY A 17 15.64 22.29 21.90
C GLY A 17 14.97 22.68 20.59
N GLY A 18 13.90 21.96 20.25
CA GLY A 18 13.16 22.08 18.99
C GLY A 18 12.99 23.54 18.59
N ILE A 19 13.26 23.81 17.32
CA ILE A 19 13.08 25.11 16.67
C ILE A 19 11.79 25.75 17.17
N THR A 20 11.92 26.74 18.05
CA THR A 20 10.78 27.43 18.68
C THR A 20 10.10 28.41 17.72
N ARG A 21 10.72 28.69 16.56
CA ARG A 21 10.23 29.65 15.57
C ARG A 21 10.40 29.12 14.14
N ARG A 22 9.31 29.14 13.36
CA ARG A 22 9.19 28.63 11.98
C ARG A 22 10.32 29.09 11.04
N ASN A 23 10.87 30.28 11.23
CA ASN A 23 11.93 30.89 10.41
C ASN A 23 13.33 30.26 10.58
N LEU A 24 13.55 29.47 11.63
CA LEU A 24 14.81 28.73 11.84
C LEU A 24 14.74 27.31 11.21
N CYS A 25 13.55 26.83 10.86
CA CYS A 25 13.35 25.56 10.17
C CYS A 25 13.56 25.76 8.67
N ARG A 26 14.76 25.43 8.20
CA ARG A 26 15.18 25.62 6.80
C ARG A 26 14.43 24.73 5.80
N HIS A 27 13.74 23.70 6.26
CA HIS A 27 13.12 22.69 5.40
C HIS A 27 11.58 22.71 5.36
N ASN A 28 10.90 23.67 6.00
CA ASN A 28 9.44 23.74 6.02
C ASN A 28 8.74 22.41 6.43
N CYS A 29 9.42 21.56 7.22
CA CYS A 29 9.03 20.16 7.47
C CYS A 29 7.79 19.99 8.33
N CYS A 30 7.39 21.02 9.09
CA CYS A 30 6.55 20.86 10.27
C CYS A 30 5.15 21.49 10.08
N ASP A 31 4.73 21.78 8.84
CA ASP A 31 3.50 22.52 8.45
C ASP A 31 3.24 23.81 9.27
N GLY A 32 4.30 24.31 9.91
CA GLY A 32 4.26 25.46 10.78
C GLY A 32 3.90 25.27 12.25
N GLU A 33 3.82 24.04 12.70
CA GLU A 33 3.85 23.67 14.11
C GLU A 33 5.29 23.45 14.59
N ASN A 34 5.47 23.31 15.90
CA ASN A 34 6.77 22.92 16.47
C ASN A 34 7.12 21.51 15.97
N CYS A 35 8.38 21.29 15.59
CA CYS A 35 8.81 20.01 15.02
C CYS A 35 8.69 18.84 16.00
N VAL A 36 8.80 19.07 17.31
CA VAL A 36 8.53 18.05 18.34
C VAL A 36 7.06 17.65 18.33
N THR A 37 6.15 18.64 18.35
CA THR A 37 4.71 18.37 18.36
C THR A 37 4.24 17.71 17.07
N TRP A 38 4.82 18.10 15.93
CA TRP A 38 4.54 17.46 14.65
C TRP A 38 5.00 16.00 14.64
N LEU A 39 6.21 15.72 15.15
CA LEU A 39 6.78 14.38 15.20
C LEU A 39 5.99 13.45 16.15
N GLU A 40 5.58 13.96 17.32
CA GLU A 40 4.71 13.23 18.25
C GLU A 40 3.40 12.81 17.59
N LYS A 41 2.77 13.71 16.81
CA LYS A 41 1.56 13.38 16.03
C LYS A 41 1.80 12.28 15.00
N GLN A 42 2.94 12.27 14.31
CA GLN A 42 3.25 11.21 13.34
C GLN A 42 3.48 9.85 14.03
N PHE A 43 4.18 9.83 15.16
CA PHE A 43 4.35 8.60 15.94
C PHE A 43 3.04 8.08 16.51
N ALA A 44 2.14 8.96 16.97
CA ALA A 44 0.81 8.56 17.40
C ALA A 44 0.01 7.89 16.27
N LYS A 45 0.03 8.46 15.06
CA LYS A 45 -0.60 7.85 13.88
C LYS A 45 0.02 6.50 13.51
N LEU A 46 1.35 6.39 13.59
CA LEU A 46 2.05 5.13 13.32
C LEU A 46 1.65 4.05 14.34
N ASN A 47 1.60 4.39 15.62
CA ASN A 47 1.12 3.46 16.66
C ASN A 47 -0.33 3.02 16.38
N GLU A 48 -1.22 3.94 15.98
CA GLU A 48 -2.59 3.59 15.61
C GLU A 48 -2.64 2.58 14.46
N TYR A 49 -1.78 2.72 13.45
CA TYR A 49 -1.68 1.73 12.37
C TYR A 49 -1.10 0.38 12.84
N GLU A 50 -0.12 0.39 13.73
CA GLU A 50 0.46 -0.84 14.30
C GLU A 50 -0.56 -1.59 15.17
N GLU A 51 -1.33 -0.87 15.99
CA GLU A 51 -2.44 -1.42 16.78
C GLU A 51 -3.55 -1.97 15.87
N ALA A 52 -3.97 -1.20 14.86
CA ALA A 52 -4.97 -1.66 13.89
C ALA A 52 -4.49 -2.90 13.11
N LYS A 53 -3.19 -3.03 12.85
CA LYS A 53 -2.60 -4.22 12.25
C LYS A 53 -2.63 -5.42 13.20
N ALA A 54 -2.27 -5.22 14.48
CA ALA A 54 -2.31 -6.28 15.49
C ALA A 54 -3.74 -6.80 15.74
N GLU A 55 -4.73 -5.91 15.67
CA GLU A 55 -6.15 -6.23 15.81
C GLU A 55 -6.80 -6.78 14.53
N GLY A 56 -6.05 -6.88 13.43
CA GLY A 56 -6.56 -7.37 12.14
C GLY A 56 -7.52 -6.40 11.42
N ARG A 57 -7.58 -5.13 11.81
CA ARG A 57 -8.37 -4.08 11.16
C ARG A 57 -7.67 -3.47 9.94
N LEU A 58 -6.34 -3.59 9.83
CA LEU A 58 -5.56 -3.05 8.72
C LEU A 58 -5.43 -4.08 7.59
N VAL A 59 -5.88 -3.69 6.38
CA VAL A 59 -5.68 -4.50 5.16
C VAL A 59 -4.91 -3.71 4.12
N VAL A 60 -3.83 -4.31 3.60
CA VAL A 60 -3.04 -3.76 2.49
C VAL A 60 -3.57 -4.35 1.18
N LEU A 61 -4.16 -3.51 0.34
CA LEU A 61 -4.62 -3.91 -0.99
C LEU A 61 -3.43 -3.98 -1.95
N LEU A 62 -3.33 -5.07 -2.70
CA LEU A 62 -2.27 -5.28 -3.69
C LEU A 62 -2.50 -4.48 -5.00
N CYS A 63 -3.71 -3.98 -5.22
CA CYS A 63 -4.09 -3.21 -6.41
C CYS A 63 -5.06 -2.07 -6.07
N ARG A 64 -5.14 -1.07 -6.95
CA ARG A 64 -6.03 0.09 -6.87
C ARG A 64 -7.07 0.07 -7.98
N VAL A 65 -8.15 0.82 -7.79
CA VAL A 65 -9.12 1.08 -8.86
C VAL A 65 -8.42 1.85 -9.99
N GLY A 66 -8.61 1.38 -11.22
CA GLY A 66 -7.95 1.89 -12.42
C GLY A 66 -6.67 1.16 -12.81
N ASP A 67 -6.12 0.30 -11.95
CA ASP A 67 -4.92 -0.48 -12.27
C ASP A 67 -5.20 -1.49 -13.38
N VAL A 68 -4.17 -1.73 -14.21
CA VAL A 68 -4.18 -2.75 -15.25
C VAL A 68 -3.76 -4.08 -14.62
N VAL A 69 -4.53 -5.13 -14.91
CA VAL A 69 -4.28 -6.48 -14.44
C VAL A 69 -4.25 -7.45 -15.61
N TRP A 70 -3.40 -8.47 -15.51
CA TRP A 70 -3.20 -9.49 -16.53
C TRP A 70 -3.70 -10.83 -16.01
N LYS A 71 -4.65 -11.43 -16.72
CA LYS A 71 -5.29 -12.69 -16.32
C LYS A 71 -4.80 -13.83 -17.20
N ILE A 72 -4.43 -14.94 -16.56
CA ILE A 72 -3.99 -16.16 -17.27
C ILE A 72 -5.05 -17.26 -17.27
N LYS A 73 -6.10 -17.13 -16.45
CA LYS A 73 -7.15 -18.13 -16.27
C LYS A 73 -8.55 -17.52 -16.40
N ALA A 74 -9.42 -18.22 -17.13
CA ALA A 74 -10.86 -18.00 -17.19
C ALA A 74 -11.62 -18.98 -16.26
N ALA A 75 -12.95 -18.87 -16.19
CA ALA A 75 -13.77 -19.76 -15.35
C ALA A 75 -13.55 -21.26 -15.63
N PHE A 76 -13.25 -21.63 -16.89
CA PHE A 76 -13.14 -23.04 -17.31
C PHE A 76 -11.92 -23.36 -18.19
N SER A 77 -11.05 -22.39 -18.47
CA SER A 77 -9.89 -22.58 -19.36
C SER A 77 -8.72 -21.69 -18.98
N TYR A 78 -7.53 -22.05 -19.47
CA TYR A 78 -6.35 -21.18 -19.45
C TYR A 78 -6.27 -20.42 -20.77
N PHE A 79 -5.85 -19.16 -20.70
CA PHE A 79 -5.61 -18.38 -21.91
C PHE A 79 -4.23 -18.74 -22.47
N SER A 80 -4.13 -18.85 -23.80
CA SER A 80 -2.83 -19.02 -24.47
C SER A 80 -1.95 -17.77 -24.39
N LYS A 81 -2.55 -16.61 -24.09
CA LYS A 81 -1.86 -15.34 -23.85
C LYS A 81 -2.52 -14.61 -22.68
N PRO A 82 -1.76 -13.85 -21.87
CA PRO A 82 -2.34 -13.04 -20.81
C PRO A 82 -3.37 -12.06 -21.37
N MET A 83 -4.53 -12.00 -20.75
CA MET A 83 -5.58 -11.05 -21.13
C MET A 83 -5.52 -9.82 -20.23
N GLU A 84 -5.37 -8.65 -20.86
CA GLU A 84 -5.44 -7.36 -20.18
C GLU A 84 -6.86 -7.08 -19.68
N ASP A 85 -6.96 -6.56 -18.47
CA ASP A 85 -8.20 -6.05 -17.91
C ASP A 85 -7.91 -4.89 -16.95
N ARG A 86 -8.95 -4.15 -16.55
CA ARG A 86 -8.81 -3.02 -15.64
C ARG A 86 -9.68 -3.18 -14.41
N VAL A 87 -9.14 -2.80 -13.25
CA VAL A 87 -9.90 -2.80 -12.00
C VAL A 87 -10.91 -1.67 -12.01
N GLU A 88 -12.19 -2.01 -11.95
CA GLU A 88 -13.29 -1.05 -11.93
C GLU A 88 -13.73 -0.73 -10.50
N ARG A 89 -13.83 -1.76 -9.64
CA ARG A 89 -14.25 -1.60 -8.25
C ARG A 89 -13.70 -2.70 -7.36
N ILE A 90 -13.52 -2.38 -6.08
CA ILE A 90 -13.11 -3.33 -5.04
C ILE A 90 -14.26 -3.41 -4.03
N ILE A 91 -14.70 -4.63 -3.73
CA ILE A 91 -15.75 -4.93 -2.77
C ILE A 91 -15.09 -5.59 -1.57
N ILE A 92 -15.20 -4.97 -0.40
CA ILE A 92 -14.70 -5.51 0.86
C ILE A 92 -15.90 -6.06 1.63
N SER A 93 -15.91 -7.37 1.86
CA SER A 93 -16.93 -8.06 2.66
C SER A 93 -16.29 -8.72 3.88
N SER A 94 -17.09 -9.15 4.85
CA SER A 94 -16.61 -9.78 6.08
C SER A 94 -15.75 -11.03 5.85
N ASN A 95 -15.97 -11.71 4.72
CA ASN A 95 -15.33 -12.99 4.43
C ASN A 95 -14.27 -12.90 3.32
N GLU A 96 -14.34 -11.92 2.43
CA GLU A 96 -13.43 -11.79 1.29
C GLU A 96 -13.36 -10.38 0.71
N ILE A 97 -12.26 -10.11 0.00
CA ILE A 97 -12.09 -8.92 -0.82
C ILE A 97 -12.15 -9.34 -2.28
N LEU A 98 -13.16 -8.83 -2.98
CA LEU A 98 -13.39 -9.09 -4.39
C LEU A 98 -12.99 -7.89 -5.22
N VAL A 99 -12.23 -8.14 -6.27
CA VAL A 99 -11.86 -7.17 -7.29
C VAL A 99 -12.70 -7.44 -8.51
N CYS A 100 -13.47 -6.45 -8.94
CA CYS A 100 -14.27 -6.50 -10.15
C CYS A 100 -13.58 -5.73 -11.25
N CYS A 101 -13.51 -6.32 -12.42
CA CYS A 101 -12.90 -5.71 -13.59
C CYS A 101 -13.93 -5.28 -14.63
N THR A 102 -13.51 -4.39 -15.53
CA THR A 102 -14.35 -3.82 -16.60
C THR A 102 -14.92 -4.90 -17.53
N SER A 103 -14.23 -6.04 -17.72
CA SER A 103 -14.77 -7.18 -18.47
C SER A 103 -15.92 -7.92 -17.78
N GLY A 104 -16.32 -7.53 -16.56
CA GLY A 104 -17.30 -8.24 -15.74
C GLY A 104 -16.72 -9.42 -14.94
N THR A 105 -15.43 -9.72 -15.13
CA THR A 105 -14.72 -10.74 -14.34
C THR A 105 -14.56 -10.28 -12.89
N LYS A 106 -14.72 -11.20 -11.94
CA LYS A 106 -14.47 -10.97 -10.52
C LYS A 106 -13.45 -11.97 -10.00
N PHE A 107 -12.51 -11.51 -9.18
CA PHE A 107 -11.54 -12.39 -8.53
C PHE A 107 -11.30 -11.96 -7.08
N SER A 108 -10.95 -12.92 -6.22
CA SER A 108 -10.50 -12.63 -4.86
C SER A 108 -9.11 -11.98 -4.91
N VAL A 109 -8.83 -11.03 -4.01
CA VAL A 109 -7.49 -10.42 -3.86
C VAL A 109 -6.38 -11.48 -3.68
N ASN A 110 -6.72 -12.65 -3.12
CA ASN A 110 -5.81 -13.78 -2.91
C ASN A 110 -5.40 -14.50 -4.22
N SER A 111 -6.07 -14.20 -5.33
CA SER A 111 -5.75 -14.71 -6.67
C SER A 111 -4.65 -13.90 -7.36
N ILE A 112 -4.34 -12.70 -6.84
CA ILE A 112 -3.24 -11.87 -7.33
C ILE A 112 -1.91 -12.59 -7.05
N GLY A 113 -1.03 -12.66 -8.05
CA GLY A 113 0.22 -13.41 -8.05
C GLY A 113 0.09 -14.91 -8.34
N LYS A 114 -1.13 -15.44 -8.49
CA LYS A 114 -1.38 -16.85 -8.85
C LYS A 114 -2.01 -16.98 -10.23
N THR A 115 -3.13 -16.31 -10.45
CA THR A 115 -3.91 -16.36 -11.70
C THR A 115 -4.14 -14.99 -12.31
N VAL A 116 -3.89 -13.94 -11.54
CA VAL A 116 -3.97 -12.54 -11.96
C VAL A 116 -2.67 -11.84 -11.55
N PHE A 117 -2.08 -11.05 -12.44
CA PHE A 117 -0.80 -10.38 -12.20
C PHE A 117 -0.91 -8.88 -12.48
N LEU A 118 -0.04 -8.08 -11.89
CA LEU A 118 -0.01 -6.63 -12.08
C LEU A 118 0.87 -6.22 -13.27
N SER A 119 1.81 -7.08 -13.67
CA SER A 119 2.63 -6.92 -14.86
C SER A 119 2.34 -8.00 -15.89
N ARG A 120 2.60 -7.68 -17.16
CA ARG A 120 2.42 -8.63 -18.27
C ARG A 120 3.49 -9.71 -18.22
N GLU A 121 4.71 -9.31 -17.92
CA GLU A 121 5.90 -10.16 -17.88
C GLU A 121 5.76 -11.26 -16.81
N GLU A 122 5.19 -10.93 -15.64
CA GLU A 122 4.87 -11.93 -14.61
C GLU A 122 3.81 -12.91 -15.10
N ALA A 123 2.80 -12.43 -15.82
CA ALA A 123 1.74 -13.28 -16.37
C ALA A 123 2.26 -14.23 -17.46
N GLU A 124 3.15 -13.76 -18.35
CA GLU A 124 3.78 -14.58 -19.39
C GLU A 124 4.66 -15.68 -18.77
N LYS A 125 5.50 -15.33 -17.79
CA LYS A 125 6.30 -16.33 -17.06
C LYS A 125 5.44 -17.36 -16.34
N ALA A 126 4.33 -16.94 -15.74
CA ALA A 126 3.41 -17.86 -15.07
C ALA A 126 2.73 -18.84 -16.03
N LEU A 127 2.56 -18.47 -17.31
CA LEU A 127 2.07 -19.37 -18.36
C LEU A 127 3.17 -20.35 -18.81
N GLU A 128 4.42 -19.89 -18.96
CA GLU A 128 5.55 -20.73 -19.39
C GLU A 128 5.93 -21.82 -18.36
N VAL A 129 5.77 -21.54 -17.06
CA VAL A 129 6.06 -22.51 -15.98
C VAL A 129 4.93 -23.55 -15.82
N GLY A 130 3.80 -23.36 -16.50
CA GLY A 130 2.64 -24.25 -16.46
C GLY A 130 2.65 -25.39 -17.49
N GLU A 131 3.67 -25.48 -18.35
CA GLU A 131 3.95 -26.62 -19.26
C GLU A 131 4.92 -27.63 -18.62
#